data_AF-A0A955XI07-F1
#
_entry.id   AF-A0A955XI07-F1
#
_cell.length_a   1.000
_cell.length_b   1.000
_cell.length_c   1.000
_cell.angle_alpha   90.00
_cell.angle_beta   90.00
_cell.angle_gamma   90.00
#
_symmetry.space_group_name_H-M   'P 1'
#
loop_
_entity.id
_entity.type
_entity.pdbx_description
1 polymer ?
#
loop_
_entity_poly.entity_id
_entity_poly.type
_entity_poly.pdbx_seq_one_letter_code
_entity_poly.pdbx_strand_id
1 'polypeptide(L)'
;PGSFYRKLDADLNELWEATASLEAALDKRCGQPMAALWQFRETLTSIREFVGRALDQKAEEEPEAQADEAPLGEGAAMTMAREDDVDIAQGKVRWGPIRNRAEAYQRLAEAADYLMRKEPHSPTPHLVRRAVSWGNMSFAELIQELVQDQTDLRQIYALLGMPMPGDF
;
A
#
# COMPACT_ATOMS: atom_id res chain seq x y z
N PRO A 1 -16.04 -12.49 -2.11
CA PRO A 1 -15.50 -11.12 -2.35
C PRO A 1 -14.72 -10.96 -3.66
N GLY A 2 -13.95 -11.96 -4.11
CA GLY A 2 -13.20 -11.89 -5.38
C GLY A 2 -14.05 -11.72 -6.64
N SER A 3 -15.30 -12.23 -6.64
CA SER A 3 -16.25 -12.01 -7.74
C SER A 3 -16.64 -10.55 -7.93
N PHE A 4 -16.67 -9.75 -6.85
CA PHE A 4 -16.93 -8.31 -6.92
C PHE A 4 -15.79 -7.58 -7.63
N TYR A 5 -14.54 -7.85 -7.25
CA TYR A 5 -13.38 -7.21 -7.87
C TYR A 5 -13.17 -7.63 -9.33
N ARG A 6 -13.50 -8.88 -9.70
CA ARG A 6 -13.49 -9.31 -11.12
C ARG A 6 -14.51 -8.57 -11.97
N LYS A 7 -15.72 -8.38 -11.43
CA LYS A 7 -16.75 -7.58 -12.12
C LYS A 7 -16.33 -6.12 -12.22
N LEU A 8 -15.80 -5.55 -11.14
CA LEU A 8 -15.32 -4.18 -11.11
C LEU A 8 -14.17 -3.94 -12.09
N ASP A 9 -13.26 -4.90 -12.26
CA ASP A 9 -12.18 -4.82 -13.26
C ASP A 9 -12.74 -4.80 -14.70
N ALA A 10 -13.72 -5.67 -15.00
CA ALA A 10 -14.40 -5.68 -16.29
C ALA A 10 -15.12 -4.34 -16.57
N ASP A 11 -15.87 -3.82 -15.58
CA ASP A 11 -16.58 -2.54 -15.70
C ASP A 11 -15.60 -1.36 -15.90
N LEU A 12 -14.44 -1.37 -15.22
CA LEU A 12 -13.39 -0.36 -15.38
C LEU A 12 -12.70 -0.42 -16.75
N ASN A 13 -12.54 -1.62 -17.32
CA ASN A 13 -12.01 -1.80 -18.67
C ASN A 13 -12.97 -1.25 -19.71
N GLU A 14 -14.27 -1.53 -19.59
CA GLU A 14 -15.30 -0.99 -20.48
C GLU A 14 -15.36 0.54 -20.42
N LEU A 15 -15.32 1.10 -19.20
CA LEU A 15 -15.31 2.55 -18.99
C LEU A 15 -14.05 3.21 -19.59
N TRP A 16 -12.89 2.56 -19.49
CA TRP A 16 -11.65 3.03 -20.09
C TRP A 16 -11.75 3.12 -21.62
N GLU A 17 -12.28 2.09 -22.26
CA GLU A 17 -12.49 2.06 -23.71
C GLU A 17 -13.51 3.10 -24.17
N ALA A 18 -14.62 3.24 -23.44
CA ALA A 18 -15.64 4.26 -23.71
C ALA A 18 -15.06 5.68 -23.63
N THR A 19 -14.20 5.92 -22.64
CA THR A 19 -13.51 7.21 -22.47
C THR A 19 -12.57 7.51 -23.65
N ALA A 20 -11.77 6.53 -24.08
CA ALA A 20 -10.88 6.69 -25.23
C ALA A 20 -11.66 6.94 -26.54
N SER A 21 -12.80 6.26 -26.71
CA SER A 21 -13.69 6.48 -27.86
C SER A 21 -14.30 7.89 -27.86
N LEU A 22 -14.68 8.39 -26.69
CA LEU A 22 -15.20 9.75 -26.53
C LEU A 22 -14.14 10.81 -26.83
N GLU A 23 -12.91 10.66 -26.31
CA GLU A 23 -11.77 11.55 -26.63
C GLU A 23 -11.55 11.61 -28.14
N ALA A 24 -11.48 10.45 -28.80
CA ALA A 24 -11.29 10.37 -30.25
C ALA A 24 -12.44 11.02 -31.05
N ALA A 25 -13.67 10.96 -30.54
CA ALA A 25 -14.82 11.62 -31.16
C ALA A 25 -14.78 13.14 -30.98
N LEU A 26 -14.36 13.62 -29.79
CA LEU A 26 -14.20 15.04 -29.49
C LEU A 26 -13.08 15.66 -30.32
N ASP A 27 -11.92 15.01 -30.41
CA ASP A 27 -10.78 15.47 -31.21
C ASP A 27 -11.16 15.68 -32.69
N LYS A 28 -11.96 14.75 -33.25
CA LYS A 28 -12.47 14.85 -34.62
C LYS A 28 -13.42 16.03 -34.83
N ARG A 29 -14.18 16.44 -33.80
CA ARG A 29 -15.17 17.52 -33.90
C ARG A 29 -14.59 18.88 -33.55
N CYS A 30 -13.62 18.93 -32.64
CA CYS A 30 -12.99 20.15 -32.16
C CYS A 30 -11.76 20.56 -32.98
N GLY A 31 -11.25 19.67 -33.84
CA GLY A 31 -10.17 19.98 -34.79
C GLY A 31 -8.79 20.17 -34.16
N GLN A 32 -8.66 19.95 -32.86
CA GLN A 32 -7.41 19.93 -32.10
C GLN A 32 -7.49 18.85 -31.01
N PRO A 33 -6.35 18.23 -30.64
CA PRO A 33 -6.32 17.23 -29.57
C PRO A 33 -6.71 17.87 -28.24
N MET A 34 -7.89 17.54 -27.76
CA MET A 34 -8.45 18.02 -26.50
C MET A 34 -8.12 17.01 -25.42
N ALA A 35 -7.13 17.32 -24.58
CA ALA A 35 -6.82 16.54 -23.38
C ALA A 35 -7.88 16.71 -22.26
N ALA A 36 -9.16 16.93 -22.61
CA ALA A 36 -10.22 17.29 -21.68
C ALA A 36 -10.51 16.20 -20.64
N LEU A 37 -10.20 14.94 -20.96
CA LEU A 37 -10.45 13.79 -20.10
C LEU A 37 -9.17 13.17 -19.54
N TRP A 38 -8.02 13.85 -19.65
CA TRP A 38 -6.74 13.32 -19.15
C TRP A 38 -6.76 13.06 -17.64
N GLN A 39 -7.29 14.00 -16.83
CA GLN A 39 -7.43 13.81 -15.39
C GLN A 39 -8.33 12.62 -15.05
N PHE A 40 -9.43 12.46 -15.80
CA PHE A 40 -10.34 11.33 -15.63
C PHE A 40 -9.64 10.00 -15.96
N ARG A 41 -8.82 9.96 -17.03
CA ARG A 41 -7.99 8.81 -17.35
C ARG A 41 -6.97 8.52 -16.27
N GLU A 42 -6.27 9.51 -15.74
CA GLU A 42 -5.31 9.31 -14.66
C GLU A 42 -5.96 8.69 -13.42
N THR A 43 -7.16 9.16 -13.07
CA THR A 43 -7.93 8.56 -11.96
C THR A 43 -8.37 7.14 -12.26
N LEU A 44 -8.82 6.83 -13.48
CA LEU A 44 -9.19 5.47 -13.87
C LEU A 44 -8.01 4.51 -13.85
N THR A 45 -6.83 4.95 -14.28
CA THR A 45 -5.58 4.17 -14.19
C THR A 45 -5.28 3.83 -12.73
N SER A 46 -5.33 4.83 -11.85
CA SER A 46 -5.08 4.65 -10.42
C SER A 46 -6.05 3.64 -9.77
N ILE A 47 -7.34 3.69 -10.16
CA ILE A 47 -8.35 2.75 -9.67
C ILE A 47 -8.09 1.34 -10.20
N ARG A 48 -7.73 1.17 -11.48
CA ARG A 48 -7.40 -0.15 -12.07
C ARG A 48 -6.19 -0.78 -11.40
N GLU A 49 -5.14 -0.02 -11.15
CA GLU A 49 -3.95 -0.51 -10.43
C GLU A 49 -4.27 -0.94 -8.99
N PHE A 50 -5.20 -0.25 -8.33
CA PHE A 50 -5.69 -0.66 -7.01
C PHE A 50 -6.50 -1.96 -7.09
N VAL A 51 -7.43 -2.06 -8.04
CA VAL A 51 -8.27 -3.26 -8.22
C VAL A 51 -7.44 -4.48 -8.60
N GLY A 52 -6.44 -4.32 -9.48
CA GLY A 52 -5.50 -5.38 -9.85
C GLY A 52 -4.75 -5.93 -8.64
N ARG A 53 -4.16 -5.05 -7.81
CA ARG A 53 -3.50 -5.46 -6.57
C ARG A 53 -4.45 -6.16 -5.59
N ALA A 54 -5.70 -5.71 -5.50
CA ALA A 54 -6.71 -6.33 -4.64
C ALA A 54 -7.13 -7.72 -5.15
N LEU A 55 -7.13 -7.94 -6.46
CA LEU A 55 -7.36 -9.26 -7.07
C LEU A 55 -6.20 -10.21 -6.82
N ASP A 56 -4.96 -9.74 -6.99
CA ASP A 56 -3.75 -10.55 -6.76
C ASP A 56 -3.66 -11.02 -5.30
N GLN A 57 -3.88 -10.12 -4.34
CA GLN A 57 -3.90 -10.46 -2.91
C GLN A 57 -4.98 -11.49 -2.56
N LYS A 58 -6.13 -11.46 -3.24
CA LYS A 58 -7.24 -12.39 -2.97
C LYS A 58 -7.11 -13.71 -3.71
N ALA A 59 -6.43 -13.75 -4.84
CA ALA A 59 -6.05 -14.99 -5.50
C ALA A 59 -5.05 -15.78 -4.64
N GLU A 60 -4.21 -15.11 -3.86
CA GLU A 60 -3.29 -15.73 -2.89
C GLU A 60 -3.99 -16.23 -1.60
N GLU A 61 -5.15 -15.67 -1.24
CA GLU A 61 -5.95 -16.07 -0.06
C GLU A 61 -6.82 -17.32 -0.28
N GLU A 62 -7.10 -17.71 -1.53
CA GLU A 62 -7.91 -18.91 -1.88
C GLU A 62 -7.05 -20.01 -2.55
N PRO A 63 -6.13 -20.70 -1.84
CA PRO A 63 -5.67 -22.01 -2.29
C PRO A 63 -6.74 -23.06 -1.92
N GLU A 64 -7.49 -23.49 -2.92
CA GLU A 64 -8.10 -24.83 -3.02
C GLU A 64 -8.66 -25.46 -1.73
N ALA A 65 -9.89 -25.08 -1.35
CA ALA A 65 -10.79 -26.00 -0.67
C ALA A 65 -11.30 -27.03 -1.68
N GLN A 66 -10.43 -27.94 -2.11
CA GLN A 66 -10.81 -29.09 -2.92
C GLN A 66 -11.02 -30.28 -1.98
N ALA A 67 -12.29 -30.61 -1.81
CA ALA A 67 -12.73 -31.81 -1.12
C ALA A 67 -12.16 -33.05 -1.81
N ASP A 68 -11.44 -33.87 -1.05
CA ASP A 68 -11.22 -35.27 -1.40
C ASP A 68 -11.67 -36.11 -0.20
N GLU A 69 -12.73 -36.88 -0.41
CA GLU A 69 -13.30 -37.82 0.55
C GLU A 69 -12.49 -39.13 0.54
N ALA A 70 -11.80 -39.39 1.67
CA ALA A 70 -11.60 -40.69 2.35
C ALA A 70 -10.75 -41.81 1.68
N PRO A 71 -10.21 -42.81 2.43
CA PRO A 71 -10.51 -43.17 3.82
C PRO A 71 -9.32 -43.44 4.78
N LEU A 72 -9.69 -43.39 6.07
CA LEU A 72 -9.20 -44.07 7.28
C LEU A 72 -7.97 -45.00 7.18
N GLY A 73 -6.96 -44.69 7.99
CA GLY A 73 -5.94 -45.63 8.49
C GLY A 73 -5.39 -45.14 9.83
N GLU A 74 -5.75 -45.83 10.91
CA GLU A 74 -5.29 -45.61 12.28
C GLU A 74 -3.77 -45.88 12.43
N GLY A 75 -3.09 -45.13 13.29
CA GLY A 75 -1.72 -45.43 13.68
C GLY A 75 -1.05 -44.33 14.52
N ALA A 76 -1.20 -44.45 15.84
CA ALA A 76 -0.63 -43.59 16.89
C ALA A 76 0.86 -43.22 16.73
N ALA A 77 1.22 -41.99 17.12
CA ALA A 77 2.15 -41.75 18.24
C ALA A 77 2.32 -40.26 18.54
N MET A 78 2.06 -39.92 19.81
CA MET A 78 2.50 -38.69 20.47
C MET A 78 4.02 -38.59 20.45
N THR A 79 4.60 -37.44 20.10
CA THR A 79 5.85 -36.99 20.71
C THR A 79 5.86 -35.46 20.73
N MET A 80 5.77 -34.89 21.94
CA MET A 80 6.18 -33.51 22.16
C MET A 80 7.70 -33.47 22.28
N ALA A 81 8.34 -32.59 21.51
CA ALA A 81 9.60 -31.96 21.91
C ALA A 81 9.68 -30.59 21.22
N ARG A 82 9.78 -29.58 22.08
CA ARG A 82 10.08 -28.18 21.80
C ARG A 82 11.59 -28.09 21.57
N GLU A 83 12.03 -27.23 20.65
CA GLU A 83 13.04 -26.18 20.86
C GLU A 83 13.57 -25.61 19.53
N ASP A 84 13.92 -24.34 19.62
CA ASP A 84 14.39 -23.45 18.57
C ASP A 84 15.49 -24.05 17.70
N ASP A 85 15.29 -24.06 16.38
CA ASP A 85 16.37 -24.23 15.42
C ASP A 85 16.39 -23.04 14.47
N VAL A 86 17.35 -22.15 14.71
CA VAL A 86 17.69 -21.03 13.83
C VAL A 86 18.59 -21.60 12.74
N ASP A 87 17.98 -22.16 11.70
CA ASP A 87 18.71 -22.68 10.55
C ASP A 87 19.15 -21.51 9.64
N ILE A 88 20.38 -21.02 9.86
CA ILE A 88 21.09 -20.12 8.94
C ILE A 88 21.79 -21.00 7.90
N ALA A 89 21.03 -21.43 6.89
CA ALA A 89 21.60 -22.02 5.68
C ALA A 89 20.82 -21.59 4.43
N GLN A 90 21.43 -20.67 3.68
CA GLN A 90 21.15 -20.37 2.28
C GLN A 90 19.76 -19.80 1.92
N GLY A 91 19.68 -18.47 1.98
CA GLY A 91 19.42 -17.74 0.73
C GLY A 91 17.97 -17.66 0.24
N LYS A 92 16.99 -17.50 1.13
CA LYS A 92 15.79 -16.69 0.86
C LYS A 92 15.16 -16.39 2.21
N VAL A 93 15.48 -15.22 2.79
CA VAL A 93 14.64 -14.65 3.85
C VAL A 93 13.27 -14.45 3.21
N ARG A 94 12.34 -15.38 3.43
CA ARG A 94 10.94 -15.16 3.11
C ARG A 94 10.50 -14.08 4.07
N TRP A 95 10.45 -12.85 3.58
CA TRP A 95 9.85 -11.76 4.31
C TRP A 95 8.38 -12.12 4.51
N GLY A 96 8.08 -12.66 5.69
CA GLY A 96 6.71 -12.90 6.10
C GLY A 96 5.94 -11.57 6.18
N PRO A 97 4.61 -11.63 6.30
CA PRO A 97 3.80 -10.43 6.53
C PRO A 97 4.33 -9.65 7.74
N ILE A 98 4.24 -8.32 7.68
CA ILE A 98 4.61 -7.44 8.79
C ILE A 98 3.62 -7.67 9.93
N ARG A 99 4.11 -8.03 11.12
CA ARG A 99 3.26 -8.48 12.23
C ARG A 99 2.86 -7.36 13.16
N ASN A 100 3.67 -6.31 13.24
CA ASN A 100 3.43 -5.18 14.13
C ASN A 100 4.09 -3.90 13.63
N ARG A 101 3.72 -2.78 14.27
CA ARG A 101 4.22 -1.44 13.95
C ARG A 101 5.75 -1.36 14.02
N ALA A 102 6.36 -1.86 15.09
CA ALA A 102 7.81 -1.77 15.28
C ALA A 102 8.57 -2.50 14.16
N GLU A 103 8.10 -3.69 13.77
CA GLU A 103 8.65 -4.45 12.64
C GLU A 103 8.52 -3.67 11.32
N ALA A 104 7.41 -2.98 11.09
CA ALA A 104 7.22 -2.14 9.90
C ALA A 104 8.28 -1.04 9.80
N TYR A 105 8.47 -0.30 10.89
CA TYR A 105 9.45 0.79 10.96
C TYR A 105 10.89 0.29 10.86
N GLN A 106 11.18 -0.89 11.41
CA GLN A 106 12.48 -1.53 11.26
C GLN A 106 12.76 -1.87 9.78
N ARG A 107 11.80 -2.48 9.07
CA ARG A 107 11.96 -2.78 7.63
C ARG A 107 12.13 -1.51 6.79
N LEU A 108 11.41 -0.43 7.11
CA LEU A 108 11.60 0.87 6.46
C LEU A 108 13.01 1.42 6.68
N ALA A 109 13.55 1.31 7.91
CA ALA A 109 14.90 1.74 8.21
C ALA A 109 15.95 0.92 7.43
N GLU A 110 15.80 -0.41 7.39
CA GLU A 110 16.67 -1.31 6.64
C GLU A 110 16.64 -1.03 5.13
N ALA A 111 15.45 -0.78 4.57
CA ALA A 111 15.29 -0.37 3.17
C ALA A 111 15.96 0.97 2.88
N ALA A 112 15.80 1.96 3.77
CA ALA A 112 16.45 3.26 3.62
C ALA A 112 17.98 3.16 3.69
N ASP A 113 18.52 2.31 4.58
CA ASP A 113 19.96 2.05 4.68
C ASP A 113 20.52 1.38 3.41
N TYR A 114 19.78 0.42 2.86
CA TYR A 114 20.14 -0.22 1.60
C TYR A 114 20.15 0.79 0.44
N LEU A 115 19.08 1.57 0.30
CA LEU A 115 18.96 2.58 -0.75
C LEU A 115 20.02 3.68 -0.60
N MET A 116 20.38 4.09 0.62
CA MET A 116 21.44 5.08 0.84
C MET A 116 22.80 4.58 0.32
N ARG A 117 23.07 3.28 0.41
CA ARG A 117 24.32 2.67 -0.11
C ARG A 117 24.32 2.51 -1.63
N LYS A 118 23.15 2.29 -2.24
CA LYS A 118 23.01 2.00 -3.69
C LYS A 118 22.71 3.24 -4.52
N GLU A 119 21.95 4.16 -3.96
CA GLU A 119 21.42 5.35 -4.63
C GLU A 119 21.55 6.58 -3.70
N PRO A 120 22.78 7.01 -3.36
CA PRO A 120 23.00 8.10 -2.39
C PRO A 120 22.46 9.46 -2.84
N HIS A 121 22.21 9.63 -4.14
CA HIS A 121 21.63 10.86 -4.72
C HIS A 121 20.11 10.77 -4.90
N SER A 122 19.51 9.61 -4.60
CA SER A 122 18.06 9.45 -4.65
C SER A 122 17.44 10.17 -3.45
N PRO A 123 16.36 10.96 -3.64
CA PRO A 123 15.65 11.59 -2.53
C PRO A 123 14.91 10.56 -1.66
N THR A 124 14.59 9.39 -2.21
CA THR A 124 13.81 8.34 -1.55
C THR A 124 14.37 7.88 -0.20
N PRO A 125 15.63 7.46 -0.05
CA PRO A 125 16.18 7.05 1.25
C PRO A 125 16.12 8.15 2.32
N HIS A 126 16.22 9.42 1.93
CA HIS A 126 16.08 10.54 2.86
C HIS A 126 14.64 10.72 3.35
N LEU A 127 13.66 10.61 2.44
CA LEU A 127 12.24 10.69 2.78
C LEU A 127 11.79 9.53 3.67
N VAL A 128 12.28 8.31 3.39
CA VAL A 128 11.96 7.14 4.23
C VAL A 128 12.54 7.30 5.64
N ARG A 129 13.79 7.76 5.78
CA ARG A 129 14.35 8.07 7.13
C ARG A 129 13.51 9.10 7.87
N ARG A 130 13.05 10.14 7.18
CA ARG A 130 12.20 11.17 7.76
C ARG A 130 10.85 10.62 8.20
N ALA A 131 10.24 9.74 7.40
CA ALA A 131 9.01 9.04 7.79
C ALA A 131 9.23 8.12 9.01
N VAL A 132 10.39 7.48 9.12
CA VAL A 132 10.74 6.66 10.29
C VAL A 132 10.89 7.52 11.55
N SER A 133 11.54 8.69 11.48
CA SER A 133 11.65 9.59 12.64
C SER A 133 10.30 10.10 13.12
N TRP A 134 9.38 10.38 12.19
CA TRP A 134 8.01 10.78 12.53
C TRP A 134 7.20 9.65 13.19
N GLY A 135 7.59 8.39 12.98
CA GLY A 135 6.90 7.24 13.57
C GLY A 135 6.87 7.22 15.10
N ASN A 136 7.79 7.94 15.74
CA ASN A 136 7.89 8.07 17.19
C ASN A 136 7.26 9.35 17.74
N MET A 137 6.80 10.25 16.86
CA MET A 137 6.18 11.51 17.25
C MET A 137 4.67 11.35 17.39
N SER A 138 4.09 12.09 18.32
CA SER A 138 2.66 12.35 18.32
C SER A 138 2.27 13.18 17.09
N PHE A 139 1.02 13.07 16.66
CA PHE A 139 0.50 13.89 15.57
C PHE A 139 0.66 15.39 15.83
N ALA A 140 0.52 15.82 17.10
CA ALA A 140 0.70 17.20 17.51
C ALA A 140 2.14 17.71 17.27
N GLU A 141 3.14 16.90 17.63
CA GLU A 141 4.57 17.20 17.41
C GLU A 141 4.91 17.21 15.92
N LEU A 142 4.37 16.26 15.15
CA LEU A 142 4.61 16.17 13.71
C LEU A 142 4.12 17.42 12.97
N ILE A 143 2.91 17.86 13.28
CA ILE A 143 2.29 19.01 12.63
C ILE A 143 3.10 20.30 12.89
N GLN A 144 3.63 20.48 14.11
CA GLN A 144 4.52 21.60 14.43
C GLN A 144 5.82 21.60 13.61
N GLU A 145 6.37 20.42 13.30
CA GLU A 145 7.59 20.31 12.49
C GLU A 145 7.31 20.54 11.00
N LEU A 146 6.15 20.10 10.52
CA LEU A 146 5.82 20.09 9.09
C LEU A 146 5.32 21.45 8.58
N VAL A 147 4.58 22.18 9.41
CA VAL A 147 3.93 23.42 9.01
C VAL A 147 4.77 24.61 9.48
N GLN A 148 5.32 25.36 8.52
CA GLN A 148 6.18 26.51 8.80
C GLN A 148 5.37 27.77 9.18
N ASP A 149 4.12 27.88 8.72
CA ASP A 149 3.24 29.01 9.03
C ASP A 149 2.34 28.70 10.24
N GLN A 150 2.48 29.52 11.29
CA GLN A 150 1.65 29.45 12.50
C GLN A 150 0.16 29.63 12.22
N THR A 151 -0.19 30.25 11.08
CA THR A 151 -1.57 30.46 10.63
C THR A 151 -2.21 29.15 10.16
N ASP A 152 -1.50 28.37 9.35
CA ASP A 152 -1.95 27.08 8.83
C ASP A 152 -2.05 26.04 9.96
N LEU A 153 -1.11 26.08 10.92
CA LEU A 153 -1.17 25.29 12.15
C LEU A 153 -2.48 25.50 12.90
N ARG A 154 -2.81 26.77 13.20
CA ARG A 154 -4.03 27.10 13.94
C ARG A 154 -5.30 26.64 13.21
N GLN A 155 -5.34 26.74 11.88
CA GLN A 155 -6.48 26.26 11.11
C GLN A 155 -6.66 24.74 11.22
N ILE A 156 -5.56 23.98 11.17
CA ILE A 156 -5.59 22.51 11.31
C ILE A 156 -6.05 22.11 12.72
N TYR A 157 -5.50 22.72 13.76
CA TYR A 157 -5.93 22.46 15.14
C TYR A 157 -7.40 22.84 15.38
N ALA A 158 -7.86 23.98 14.84
CA ALA A 158 -9.26 24.39 14.92
C ALA A 158 -10.20 23.42 14.19
N LEU A 159 -9.80 22.93 13.00
CA LEU A 159 -10.59 21.96 12.22
C LEU A 159 -10.69 20.61 12.94
N LEU A 160 -9.62 20.21 13.63
CA LEU A 160 -9.56 18.99 14.43
C LEU A 160 -10.14 19.15 15.85
N GLY A 161 -10.57 20.36 16.23
CA GLY A 161 -11.12 20.65 17.55
C GLY A 161 -10.13 20.47 18.70
N MET A 162 -8.83 20.57 18.45
CA MET A 162 -7.77 20.40 19.45
C MET A 162 -7.22 21.76 19.93
N PRO A 163 -6.90 21.90 21.23
CA PRO A 163 -6.25 23.10 21.74
C PRO A 163 -4.81 23.20 21.22
N MET A 164 -4.35 24.42 20.95
CA MET A 164 -2.95 24.64 20.55
C MET A 164 -2.01 24.28 21.71
N PRO A 165 -0.90 23.58 21.44
CA PRO A 165 0.11 23.31 22.45
C PRO A 165 0.71 24.64 22.95
N GLY A 166 0.48 24.98 24.22
CA GLY A 166 0.92 26.24 24.84
C GLY A 166 -0.19 27.15 25.37
N ASP A 167 -1.46 26.85 25.09
CA ASP A 167 -2.63 27.60 25.61
C ASP A 167 -3.13 27.07 26.99
N PHE A 168 -2.23 26.55 27.83
CA PHE A 168 -2.53 26.08 29.21
C PHE A 168 -1.96 27.02 30.27
#